data_AF-A0A060IE24-F1
#
_entry.id   AF-A0A060IE24-F1
#
_cell.length_a   1.000
_cell.length_b   1.000
_cell.length_c   1.000
_cell.angle_alpha   90.00
_cell.angle_beta   90.00
_cell.angle_gamma   90.00
#
_symmetry.space_group_name_H-M   'P 1'
#
loop_
_entity.id
_entity.type
_entity.pdbx_description
1 polymer ?
#
loop_
_entity_poly.entity_id
_entity_poly.type
_entity_poly.pdbx_seq_one_letter_code
_entity_poly.pdbx_strand_id
1 'polypeptide(L)'
;MSAIDFSDPVTIAFLTDALTAAGVEGLEISGPDRQLRIVISGEGGARINSQAATPRAPGSPPVVVKAPLAGHFCAEHPAAAVTPQTLPRSVSDADLLGFIRVRHVLLPLRASRSGVLTRLLAEPGALVGFGDPLFEIELPS
;
A
#
# COMPACT_ATOMS: atom_id res chain seq x y z
N MET A 1 3.43 -39.51 -7.79
CA MET A 1 2.65 -38.29 -8.09
C MET A 1 3.62 -37.31 -8.71
N SER A 2 3.41 -36.88 -9.94
CA SER A 2 4.22 -35.81 -10.53
C SER A 2 4.05 -34.55 -9.69
N ALA A 3 5.15 -33.85 -9.40
CA ALA A 3 5.07 -32.57 -8.71
C ALA A 3 4.27 -31.60 -9.59
N ILE A 4 3.33 -30.87 -8.98
CA ILE A 4 2.60 -29.81 -9.67
C ILE A 4 3.64 -28.74 -10.05
N ASP A 5 3.68 -28.37 -11.33
CA ASP A 5 4.55 -27.32 -11.81
C ASP A 5 3.90 -25.95 -11.56
N PHE A 6 4.31 -25.27 -10.49
CA PHE A 6 3.80 -23.94 -10.14
C PHE A 6 4.34 -22.81 -11.03
N SER A 7 5.21 -23.12 -12.00
CA SER A 7 5.69 -22.15 -12.99
C SER A 7 4.88 -22.20 -14.29
N ASP A 8 4.04 -23.24 -14.48
CA ASP A 8 3.20 -23.39 -15.66
C ASP A 8 2.09 -22.32 -15.69
N PRO A 9 1.96 -21.54 -16.78
CA PRO A 9 0.94 -20.50 -16.90
C PRO A 9 -0.49 -20.99 -16.75
N VAL A 10 -0.80 -22.22 -17.20
CA VAL A 10 -2.15 -22.79 -17.08
C VAL A 10 -2.48 -23.06 -15.61
N THR A 11 -1.53 -23.62 -14.88
CA THR A 11 -1.63 -23.85 -13.43
C THR A 11 -1.76 -22.53 -12.66
N ILE A 12 -1.00 -21.50 -13.02
CA ILE A 12 -1.09 -20.16 -12.40
C ILE A 12 -2.47 -19.53 -12.61
N ALA A 13 -3.00 -19.61 -13.83
CA ALA A 13 -4.32 -19.09 -14.17
C ALA A 13 -5.41 -19.81 -13.36
N PHE A 14 -5.38 -21.15 -13.33
CA PHE A 14 -6.32 -21.96 -12.56
C PHE A 14 -6.32 -21.60 -11.06
N LEU A 15 -5.15 -21.45 -10.46
CA LEU A 15 -5.04 -21.08 -9.03
C LEU A 15 -5.56 -19.66 -8.77
N THR A 16 -5.31 -18.73 -9.70
CA THR A 16 -5.77 -17.34 -9.59
C THR A 16 -7.30 -17.26 -9.68
N ASP A 17 -7.90 -18.00 -10.61
CA ASP A 17 -9.36 -18.10 -10.73
C ASP A 17 -9.99 -18.71 -9.47
N ALA A 18 -9.40 -19.77 -8.93
CA ALA A 18 -9.88 -20.41 -7.71
C ALA A 18 -9.82 -19.48 -6.50
N LEU A 19 -8.73 -18.73 -6.33
CA LEU A 19 -8.57 -17.73 -5.28
C LEU A 19 -9.60 -16.59 -5.42
N THR A 20 -9.80 -16.12 -6.64
CA THR A 20 -10.78 -15.07 -6.96
C THR A 20 -12.20 -15.53 -6.64
N ALA A 21 -12.57 -16.75 -7.04
CA ALA A 21 -13.88 -17.33 -6.73
C ALA A 21 -14.10 -17.52 -5.22
N ALA A 22 -13.01 -17.71 -4.45
CA ALA A 22 -13.05 -17.77 -3.00
C ALA A 22 -13.08 -16.38 -2.32
N GLY A 23 -13.12 -15.29 -3.09
CA GLY A 23 -13.15 -13.92 -2.58
C GLY A 23 -11.80 -13.40 -2.08
N VAL A 24 -10.70 -14.08 -2.45
CA VAL A 24 -9.35 -13.66 -2.10
C VAL A 24 -8.91 -12.54 -3.03
N GLU A 25 -8.73 -11.35 -2.47
CA GLU A 25 -8.24 -10.16 -3.18
C GLU A 25 -6.70 -10.08 -3.18
N GLY A 26 -6.05 -10.74 -2.21
CA GLY A 26 -4.60 -10.78 -2.14
C GLY A 26 -4.07 -12.02 -1.41
N LEU A 27 -2.96 -12.56 -1.90
CA LEU A 27 -2.25 -13.68 -1.29
C LEU A 27 -0.75 -13.40 -1.29
N GLU A 28 -0.13 -13.42 -0.11
CA GLU A 28 1.31 -13.26 0.07
C GLU A 28 1.88 -14.38 0.95
N ILE A 29 2.99 -14.98 0.49
CA ILE A 29 3.68 -16.08 1.18
C ILE A 29 5.15 -15.72 1.38
N SER A 30 5.61 -15.72 2.63
CA SER A 30 6.97 -15.35 3.06
C SER A 30 7.66 -16.50 3.82
N GLY A 31 8.99 -16.47 4.02
CA GLY A 31 9.73 -17.43 4.87
C GLY A 31 11.21 -17.15 5.08
N PRO A 32 12.00 -17.96 5.84
CA PRO A 32 11.70 -19.04 6.80
C PRO A 32 11.15 -18.63 8.18
N ASP A 33 11.06 -17.33 8.48
CA ASP A 33 10.18 -16.75 9.51
C ASP A 33 8.77 -16.58 8.89
N ARG A 34 8.16 -17.70 8.48
CA ARG A 34 7.13 -17.70 7.42
C ARG A 34 5.81 -17.06 7.86
N GLN A 35 5.40 -16.03 7.13
CA GLN A 35 4.08 -15.41 7.25
C GLN A 35 3.27 -15.70 5.99
N LEU A 36 2.03 -16.11 6.18
CA LEU A 36 1.01 -16.26 5.14
C LEU A 36 -0.06 -15.21 5.41
N ARG A 37 -0.30 -14.30 4.47
CA ARG A 37 -1.40 -13.32 4.55
C ARG A 37 -2.33 -13.53 3.38
N ILE A 38 -3.61 -13.73 3.72
CA ILE A 38 -4.71 -13.84 2.76
C ILE A 38 -5.63 -12.67 3.05
N VAL A 39 -5.85 -11.83 2.05
CA VAL A 39 -6.80 -10.71 2.10
C VAL A 39 -8.07 -11.15 1.40
N ILE A 40 -9.18 -11.15 2.14
CA ILE A 40 -10.50 -11.50 1.63
C ILE A 40 -11.35 -10.23 1.70
N SER A 41 -12.07 -9.90 0.64
CA SER A 41 -12.95 -8.74 0.68
C SER A 41 -14.11 -9.02 1.65
N GLY A 42 -14.25 -8.20 2.70
CA GLY A 42 -15.53 -8.01 3.38
C GLY A 42 -16.43 -7.14 2.50
N GLU A 43 -17.76 -7.31 2.59
CA GLU A 43 -18.73 -6.50 1.84
C GLU A 43 -18.41 -4.99 1.99
N GLY A 44 -17.81 -4.41 0.95
CA GLY A 44 -17.37 -3.01 0.95
C GLY A 44 -16.00 -2.74 0.33
N GLY A 45 -15.74 -3.28 -0.87
CA GLY A 45 -14.53 -2.95 -1.63
C GLY A 45 -14.42 -1.44 -1.90
N ALA A 46 -13.34 -0.83 -1.42
CA ALA A 46 -13.06 0.59 -1.64
C ALA A 46 -12.73 0.81 -3.13
N ARG A 47 -13.72 1.31 -3.88
CA ARG A 47 -13.53 1.75 -5.26
C ARG A 47 -12.43 2.80 -5.32
N ILE A 48 -11.42 2.55 -6.16
CA ILE A 48 -10.40 3.53 -6.50
C ILE A 48 -11.06 4.58 -7.40
N ASN A 49 -11.66 5.58 -6.78
CA ASN A 49 -12.24 6.69 -7.52
C ASN A 49 -11.11 7.68 -7.84
N SER A 50 -10.64 7.65 -9.09
CA SER A 50 -9.86 8.72 -9.70
C SER A 50 -10.77 9.95 -9.91
N GLN A 51 -11.13 10.61 -8.81
CA GLN A 51 -11.98 11.80 -8.89
C GLN A 51 -11.14 13.03 -9.23
N ALA A 52 -11.40 13.56 -10.42
CA ALA A 52 -10.97 14.88 -10.87
C ALA A 52 -11.48 15.97 -9.91
N ALA A 53 -10.62 16.95 -9.65
CA ALA A 53 -10.80 17.97 -8.63
C ALA A 53 -12.04 18.85 -8.89
N THR A 54 -12.89 18.99 -7.87
CA THR A 54 -13.86 20.08 -7.74
C THR A 54 -13.50 20.88 -6.48
N PRO A 55 -13.52 22.23 -6.51
CA PRO A 55 -13.18 23.04 -5.34
C PRO A 55 -14.18 22.79 -4.21
N ARG A 56 -13.71 22.58 -2.97
CA ARG A 56 -14.57 22.27 -1.81
C ARG A 56 -14.17 23.08 -0.57
N ALA A 57 -15.20 23.41 0.21
CA ALA A 57 -15.26 24.22 1.42
C ALA A 57 -14.34 23.78 2.59
N PRO A 58 -14.03 24.70 3.54
CA PRO A 58 -13.15 24.43 4.67
C PRO A 58 -13.71 23.37 5.63
N GLY A 59 -12.85 22.47 6.09
CA GLY A 59 -13.20 21.30 6.91
C GLY A 59 -13.20 19.95 6.16
N SER A 60 -12.52 19.87 5.01
CA SER A 60 -12.44 18.62 4.25
C SER A 60 -11.70 17.52 5.05
N PRO A 61 -12.21 16.27 5.06
CA PRO A 61 -11.55 15.17 5.77
C PRO A 61 -10.13 14.94 5.22
N PRO A 62 -9.18 14.50 6.05
CA PRO A 62 -7.81 14.26 5.61
C PRO A 62 -7.77 13.23 4.47
N VAL A 63 -6.88 13.46 3.52
CA VAL A 63 -6.62 12.53 2.43
C VAL A 63 -5.72 11.42 2.95
N VAL A 64 -6.20 10.18 2.86
CA VAL A 64 -5.43 9.01 3.26
C VAL A 64 -4.59 8.52 2.09
N VAL A 65 -3.27 8.50 2.26
CA VAL A 65 -2.35 7.86 1.32
C VAL A 65 -2.31 6.37 1.64
N LYS A 66 -2.53 5.54 0.62
CA LYS A 66 -2.66 4.09 0.76
C LYS A 66 -1.51 3.35 0.10
N ALA A 67 -1.27 2.13 0.55
CA ALA A 67 -0.30 1.23 -0.06
C ALA A 67 -0.73 0.86 -1.50
N PRO A 68 0.09 1.17 -2.53
CA PRO A 68 -0.21 0.83 -3.92
C PRO A 68 -0.02 -0.65 -4.25
N LEU A 69 0.63 -1.41 -3.36
CA LEU A 69 0.90 -2.84 -3.48
C LEU A 69 1.15 -3.42 -2.09
N ALA A 70 0.93 -4.73 -1.93
CA ALA A 70 1.33 -5.46 -0.72
C ALA A 70 2.87 -5.56 -0.63
N GLY A 71 3.40 -5.42 0.58
CA GLY A 71 4.83 -5.52 0.85
C GLY A 71 5.23 -4.87 2.18
N HIS A 72 6.51 -4.57 2.35
CA HIS A 72 7.00 -3.95 3.58
C HIS A 72 7.04 -2.43 3.43
N PHE A 73 6.30 -1.73 4.29
CA PHE A 73 6.32 -0.27 4.31
C PHE A 73 7.68 0.24 4.80
N CYS A 74 8.28 1.18 4.07
CA CYS A 74 9.53 1.84 4.42
C CYS A 74 9.31 3.35 4.40
N ALA A 75 9.35 4.01 5.56
CA ALA A 75 9.20 5.47 5.64
C ALA A 75 10.38 6.21 4.97
N GLU A 76 11.52 5.54 4.83
CA GLU A 76 12.73 6.04 4.17
C GLU A 76 13.34 4.98 3.25
N HIS A 77 14.33 5.38 2.46
CA HIS A 77 15.08 4.43 1.64
C HIS A 77 15.89 3.50 2.56
N PRO A 78 15.85 2.16 2.39
CA PRO A 78 16.53 1.22 3.30
C PRO A 78 18.06 1.39 3.39
N ALA A 79 18.68 2.05 2.41
CA ALA A 79 20.12 2.38 2.42
C ALA A 79 20.44 3.77 3.00
N ALA A 80 19.42 4.58 3.34
CA ALA A 80 19.61 5.86 4.00
C ALA A 80 19.84 5.63 5.51
N ALA A 81 20.53 6.58 6.15
CA ALA A 81 20.60 6.60 7.61
C ALA A 81 19.18 6.84 8.16
N VAL A 82 18.79 6.04 9.15
CA VAL A 82 17.47 6.13 9.78
C VAL A 82 17.27 7.53 10.34
N THR A 83 16.42 8.31 9.69
CA THR A 83 15.98 9.61 10.17
C THR A 83 14.52 9.48 10.60
N PRO A 84 14.16 9.93 11.82
CA PRO A 84 12.77 9.97 12.22
C PRO A 84 11.99 10.88 11.27
N GLN A 85 10.86 10.41 10.77
CA GLN A 85 10.02 11.23 9.92
C GLN A 85 9.37 12.34 10.76
N THR A 86 9.82 13.58 10.59
CA THR A 86 9.28 14.72 11.34
C THR A 86 7.88 15.05 10.83
N LEU A 87 6.87 14.85 11.68
CA LEU A 87 5.48 15.23 11.45
C LEU A 87 5.05 16.25 12.53
N PRO A 88 4.19 17.23 12.19
CA PRO A 88 3.66 17.50 10.87
C PRO A 88 4.67 18.17 9.93
N ARG A 89 4.52 17.99 8.61
CA ARG A 89 5.33 18.69 7.60
C ARG A 89 4.55 18.99 6.32
N SER A 90 4.88 20.08 5.65
CA SER A 90 4.31 20.39 4.32
C SER A 90 4.84 19.43 3.25
N VAL A 91 3.98 19.05 2.32
CA VAL A 91 4.27 18.19 1.16
C VAL A 91 3.66 18.74 -0.12
N SER A 92 4.34 18.55 -1.24
CA SER A 92 3.80 18.69 -2.59
C SER A 92 3.18 17.39 -3.09
N ASP A 93 2.33 17.44 -4.11
CA ASP A 93 1.73 16.26 -4.76
C ASP A 93 2.76 15.31 -5.39
N ALA A 94 3.93 15.83 -5.76
CA ALA A 94 5.05 15.07 -6.31
C ALA A 94 5.99 14.50 -5.22
N ASP A 95 5.85 14.93 -3.96
CA ASP A 95 6.78 14.56 -2.91
C ASP A 95 6.74 13.06 -2.61
N LEU A 96 7.94 12.52 -2.42
CA LEU A 96 8.13 11.15 -1.96
C LEU A 96 7.87 11.07 -0.45
N LEU A 97 7.00 10.16 -0.06
CA LEU A 97 6.64 9.91 1.35
C LEU A 97 7.32 8.67 1.94
N GLY A 98 7.79 7.77 1.08
CA GLY A 98 8.41 6.51 1.47
C GLY A 98 8.37 5.50 0.32
N PHE A 99 8.41 4.21 0.66
CA PHE A 99 8.41 3.11 -0.30
C PHE A 99 7.60 1.92 0.21
N ILE A 100 7.12 1.11 -0.74
CA ILE A 100 6.75 -0.29 -0.47
C ILE A 100 7.86 -1.19 -1.03
N ARG A 101 8.47 -1.97 -0.15
CA ARG A 101 9.49 -2.95 -0.52
C ARG A 101 8.86 -4.30 -0.80
N VAL A 102 9.08 -4.81 -2.01
CA VAL A 102 8.73 -6.17 -2.42
C VAL A 102 10.01 -6.88 -2.83
N ARG A 103 10.55 -7.70 -1.93
CA ARG A 103 11.88 -8.32 -2.08
C ARG A 103 12.95 -7.26 -2.37
N HIS A 104 13.48 -7.22 -3.59
CA HIS A 104 14.53 -6.29 -4.03
C HIS A 104 13.98 -5.06 -4.77
N VAL A 105 12.66 -4.96 -4.95
CA VAL A 105 12.01 -3.83 -5.61
C VAL A 105 11.53 -2.83 -4.56
N LEU A 106 11.81 -1.54 -4.77
CA LEU A 106 11.27 -0.43 -3.99
C LEU A 106 10.32 0.37 -4.86
N LEU A 107 9.03 0.31 -4.54
CA LEU A 107 8.00 1.09 -5.21
C LEU A 107 7.82 2.43 -4.47
N PRO A 108 8.04 3.59 -5.12
CA PRO A 108 7.91 4.88 -4.46
C PRO A 108 6.46 5.19 -4.09
N LEU A 109 6.27 5.68 -2.86
CA LEU A 109 4.99 6.21 -2.38
C LEU A 109 5.00 7.74 -2.50
N ARG A 110 4.01 8.30 -3.21
CA ARG A 110 3.89 9.76 -3.41
C ARG A 110 2.67 10.31 -2.70
N ALA A 111 2.76 11.58 -2.28
CA ALA A 111 1.68 12.28 -1.58
C ALA A 111 0.37 12.35 -2.38
N SER A 112 0.46 12.40 -3.71
CA SER A 112 -0.68 12.50 -4.64
C SER A 112 -1.48 13.81 -4.54
N ARG A 113 -1.41 14.53 -3.41
CA ARG A 113 -1.93 15.89 -3.21
C ARG A 113 -1.01 16.70 -2.31
N SER A 114 -0.91 18.00 -2.58
CA SER A 114 -0.20 18.95 -1.73
C SER A 114 -0.99 19.25 -0.45
N GLY A 115 -0.30 19.40 0.67
CA GLY A 115 -0.90 19.68 1.97
C GLY A 115 0.07 19.53 3.12
N VAL A 116 -0.46 19.26 4.31
CA VAL A 116 0.33 18.97 5.51
C VAL A 116 0.20 17.48 5.81
N LEU A 117 1.32 16.76 5.75
CA LEU A 117 1.42 15.38 6.21
C LEU A 117 1.38 15.38 7.74
N THR A 118 0.32 14.86 8.34
CA THR A 118 0.05 15.02 9.78
C THR A 118 0.31 13.76 10.58
N ARG A 119 0.06 12.58 10.00
CA ARG A 119 0.13 11.31 10.74
C ARG A 119 0.69 10.18 9.88
N LEU A 120 1.42 9.30 10.56
CA LEU A 120 1.79 7.98 10.07
C LEU A 120 0.80 6.96 10.64
N LEU A 121 0.22 6.14 9.76
CA LEU A 121 -0.82 5.16 10.10
C LEU A 121 -0.32 3.71 10.09
N ALA A 122 0.87 3.46 9.54
CA ALA A 122 1.54 2.17 9.55
C ALA A 122 2.97 2.30 10.07
N GLU A 123 3.38 1.38 10.94
CA GLU A 123 4.73 1.39 11.49
C GLU A 123 5.77 1.12 10.37
N PRO A 124 6.89 1.87 10.33
CA PRO A 124 7.97 1.57 9.39
C PRO A 124 8.49 0.15 9.58
N GLY A 125 8.59 -0.61 8.49
CA GLY A 125 8.94 -2.03 8.47
C GLY A 125 7.75 -2.98 8.54
N ALA A 126 6.52 -2.50 8.82
CA ALA A 126 5.34 -3.34 8.87
C ALA A 126 4.99 -3.92 7.49
N LEU A 127 4.46 -5.16 7.49
CA LEU A 127 3.86 -5.76 6.30
C LEU A 127 2.47 -5.17 6.07
N VAL A 128 2.29 -4.51 4.92
CA VAL A 128 1.04 -3.86 4.50
C VAL A 128 0.49 -4.54 3.26
N GLY A 129 -0.84 -4.58 3.12
CA GLY A 129 -1.56 -5.06 1.95
C GLY A 129 -1.88 -3.92 0.97
N PHE A 130 -2.38 -4.27 -0.22
CA PHE A 130 -2.92 -3.28 -1.15
C PHE A 130 -4.06 -2.50 -0.48
N GLY A 131 -4.00 -1.17 -0.57
CA GLY A 131 -5.03 -0.28 -0.03
C GLY A 131 -4.92 0.01 1.47
N ASP A 132 -4.01 -0.63 2.20
CA ASP A 132 -3.78 -0.34 3.63
C ASP A 132 -3.38 1.14 3.81
N PRO A 133 -3.90 1.83 4.85
CA PRO A 133 -3.63 3.24 5.08
C PRO A 133 -2.21 3.45 5.63
N LEU A 134 -1.48 4.41 5.07
CA LEU A 134 -0.08 4.68 5.44
C LEU A 134 0.11 6.08 6.03
N PHE A 135 -0.55 7.09 5.47
CA PHE A 135 -0.43 8.47 5.93
C PHE A 135 -1.75 9.24 5.84
N GLU A 136 -1.83 10.33 6.61
CA GLU A 136 -2.86 11.36 6.47
C GLU A 136 -2.25 12.68 5.98
N ILE A 137 -2.89 13.27 4.97
CA ILE A 137 -2.58 14.61 4.46
C ILE A 137 -3.79 15.51 4.70
N GLU A 138 -3.60 16.54 5.52
CA GLU A 138 -4.55 17.63 5.67
C GLU A 138 -4.38 18.61 4.50
N LEU A 139 -5.48 18.92 3.80
CA LEU A 139 -5.45 19.86 2.68
C LEU A 139 -5.53 21.30 3.21
N PRO A 140 -4.84 22.26 2.56
CA PRO A 140 -5.00 23.66 2.91
C PRO A 140 -6.46 24.09 2.71
N SER A 141 -6.97 24.88 3.65
CA SER A 141 -8.32 25.47 3.59
C SER A 141 -8.44 26.54 2.51
#